data_AF-A0A6V7H8Q8-F1
#
_entry.id   AF-A0A6V7H8Q8-F1
#
_cell.length_a   1.000
_cell.length_b   1.000
_cell.length_c   1.000
_cell.angle_alpha   90.00
_cell.angle_beta   90.00
_cell.angle_gamma   90.00
#
_symmetry.space_group_name_H-M   'P 1'
#
loop_
_entity.id
_entity.type
_entity.pdbx_description
1 polymer ?
#
loop_
_entity_poly.entity_id
_entity_poly.type
_entity_poly.pdbx_seq_one_letter_code
_entity_poly.pdbx_strand_id
1 'polypeptide(L)'
;LLAHSNDAEPSSEPPTTESAPMSNPETSDQQDTADASSQVSTTEVANSMKCDICGKLFKSNLEVEFHATKSGHDRFSESTEEKKPLTEEEKKEQLRILTEKLKQKNKKREEQEKKDAQAREKNRIKSGKEMTQARRKLEDLKMKKLLNERKREKEEEKLAWQRVKEQIETDKAARRAKADAQKALAASPSTPSSSTSTYRKEYNDTKLQIRLTNGQTLTQSFGNKEKLSAVRLFIEINRTDAPGPFSLMTNFPKKIFMEEDYEAPLNAL
;
A
#
# COMPACT_ATOMS: atom_id res chain seq x y z
N LEU A 1 -12.27 6.55 27.48
CA LEU A 1 -12.61 5.19 27.02
C LEU A 1 -13.45 5.30 25.77
N LEU A 2 -12.87 5.13 24.59
CA LEU A 2 -13.57 4.67 23.40
C LEU A 2 -12.48 4.12 22.47
N ALA A 3 -12.26 2.82 22.56
CA ALA A 3 -11.33 2.06 21.74
C ALA A 3 -12.09 1.56 20.50
N HIS A 4 -11.56 1.82 19.32
CA HIS A 4 -11.94 1.13 18.10
C HIS A 4 -10.68 0.48 17.53
N SER A 5 -10.42 -0.73 18.01
CA SER A 5 -9.59 -1.71 17.31
C SER A 5 -10.49 -2.41 16.28
N ASN A 6 -10.18 -2.26 14.99
CA ASN A 6 -10.41 -3.36 14.05
C ASN A 6 -9.41 -3.22 12.91
N ASP A 7 -8.28 -3.88 13.12
CA ASP A 7 -7.27 -4.20 12.12
C ASP A 7 -7.77 -5.45 11.37
N ALA A 8 -7.91 -5.35 10.06
CA ALA A 8 -8.21 -6.50 9.20
C ALA A 8 -7.49 -6.32 7.87
N GLU A 9 -6.34 -6.98 7.75
CA GLU A 9 -5.63 -7.18 6.49
C GLU A 9 -6.48 -7.96 5.47
N PRO A 10 -6.32 -7.71 4.15
CA PRO A 10 -6.77 -8.64 3.13
C PRO A 10 -5.60 -9.53 2.69
N SER A 11 -5.67 -10.81 3.09
CA SER A 11 -4.84 -11.89 2.54
C SER A 11 -5.25 -12.20 1.10
N SER A 12 -4.25 -12.48 0.28
CA SER A 12 -4.34 -12.87 -1.12
C SER A 12 -4.55 -14.38 -1.23
N GLU A 13 -5.45 -14.85 -2.10
CA GLU A 13 -5.31 -16.08 -2.91
C GLU A 13 -6.48 -16.27 -3.91
N PRO A 14 -6.29 -17.02 -5.02
CA PRO A 14 -7.06 -16.90 -6.27
C PRO A 14 -8.22 -17.91 -6.40
N PRO A 15 -9.23 -17.66 -7.25
CA PRO A 15 -10.19 -18.69 -7.61
C PRO A 15 -9.75 -19.46 -8.85
N THR A 16 -9.62 -20.77 -8.65
CA THR A 16 -9.59 -21.82 -9.67
C THR A 16 -10.90 -21.89 -10.45
N THR A 17 -10.73 -22.17 -11.74
CA THR A 17 -11.72 -22.38 -12.79
C THR A 17 -12.58 -23.63 -12.58
N GLU A 18 -13.90 -23.52 -12.70
CA GLU A 18 -14.75 -24.65 -13.09
C GLU A 18 -15.91 -24.18 -14.00
N SER A 19 -16.08 -24.97 -15.06
CA SER A 19 -16.79 -24.77 -16.31
C SER A 19 -18.32 -24.63 -16.22
N ALA A 20 -18.88 -23.75 -17.05
CA ALA A 20 -20.24 -23.86 -17.57
C ALA A 20 -20.26 -23.49 -19.08
N PRO A 21 -21.06 -24.16 -19.92
CA PRO A 21 -20.90 -24.17 -21.37
C PRO A 21 -21.55 -22.94 -22.03
N MET A 22 -20.82 -22.34 -22.97
CA MET A 22 -21.34 -21.36 -23.91
C MET A 22 -21.77 -22.05 -25.21
N SER A 23 -23.03 -21.89 -25.58
CA SER A 23 -23.53 -22.20 -26.92
C SER A 23 -23.40 -20.95 -27.79
N ASN A 24 -22.47 -20.95 -28.75
CA ASN A 24 -22.46 -20.02 -29.87
C ASN A 24 -23.02 -20.72 -31.12
N PRO A 25 -23.79 -20.03 -31.97
CA PRO A 25 -24.17 -20.54 -33.29
C PRO A 25 -23.08 -20.17 -34.31
N GLU A 26 -22.48 -21.19 -34.94
CA GLU A 26 -21.74 -21.03 -36.17
C GLU A 26 -22.70 -21.21 -37.35
N THR A 27 -22.93 -20.11 -38.09
CA THR A 27 -23.36 -20.13 -39.47
C THR A 27 -22.14 -20.39 -40.35
N SER A 28 -22.15 -21.49 -41.09
CA SER A 28 -21.30 -21.70 -42.26
C SER A 28 -22.18 -22.03 -43.47
N ASP A 29 -21.93 -21.28 -44.53
CA ASP A 29 -22.44 -21.43 -45.89
C ASP A 29 -22.30 -22.86 -46.44
N GLN A 30 -23.36 -23.34 -47.10
CA GLN A 30 -23.27 -24.28 -48.21
C GLN A 30 -24.22 -23.81 -49.32
N GLN A 31 -23.63 -23.38 -50.43
CA GLN A 31 -24.26 -23.39 -51.74
C GLN A 31 -24.10 -24.79 -52.32
N ASP A 32 -25.20 -25.40 -52.77
CA ASP A 32 -25.20 -26.13 -54.03
C ASP A 32 -26.60 -26.20 -54.65
N THR A 33 -26.60 -26.28 -55.96
CA THR A 33 -27.66 -25.91 -56.90
C THR A 33 -28.51 -27.07 -57.45
N ALA A 34 -29.71 -26.72 -57.95
CA ALA A 34 -30.59 -27.46 -58.89
C ALA A 34 -31.30 -28.71 -58.31
N ASP A 35 -32.53 -29.10 -58.65
CA ASP A 35 -33.33 -28.93 -59.87
C ASP A 35 -34.83 -29.17 -59.55
N ALA A 36 -35.66 -28.73 -60.49
CA ALA A 36 -37.10 -28.81 -60.66
C ALA A 36 -37.94 -29.84 -59.86
N SER A 37 -39.07 -29.37 -59.34
CA SER A 37 -40.36 -29.93 -59.77
C SER A 37 -41.49 -28.92 -59.59
N SER A 38 -42.22 -28.75 -60.70
CA SER A 38 -43.46 -28.01 -60.83
C SER A 38 -44.50 -28.45 -59.81
N GLN A 39 -45.20 -27.49 -59.20
CA GLN A 39 -46.67 -27.54 -59.11
C GLN A 39 -47.22 -26.15 -58.79
N VAL A 40 -47.91 -25.60 -59.80
CA VAL A 40 -48.82 -24.47 -59.67
C VAL A 40 -50.04 -24.97 -58.91
N SER A 41 -50.27 -24.43 -57.72
CA SER A 41 -51.56 -24.52 -57.04
C SER A 41 -52.04 -23.09 -56.78
N THR A 42 -52.95 -22.67 -57.65
CA THR A 42 -53.75 -21.45 -57.53
C THR A 42 -54.70 -21.60 -56.35
N THR A 43 -54.41 -20.90 -55.25
CA THR A 43 -55.38 -20.54 -54.23
C THR A 43 -55.15 -19.08 -53.87
N GLU A 44 -56.23 -18.32 -53.91
CA GLU A 44 -56.37 -16.87 -53.79
C GLU A 44 -55.44 -16.27 -52.71
N VAL A 45 -54.47 -15.48 -53.13
CA VAL A 45 -53.55 -14.77 -52.24
C VAL A 45 -54.19 -13.43 -51.88
N ALA A 46 -54.50 -13.22 -50.60
CA ALA A 46 -54.96 -11.94 -50.10
C ALA A 46 -53.84 -10.89 -50.27
N ASN A 47 -53.98 -10.01 -51.26
CA ASN A 47 -52.90 -9.10 -51.68
C ASN A 47 -52.61 -7.93 -50.70
N SER A 48 -53.39 -7.72 -49.63
CA SER A 48 -53.05 -6.77 -48.55
C SER A 48 -53.84 -7.01 -47.25
N MET A 49 -53.28 -6.64 -46.10
CA MET A 49 -53.94 -6.70 -44.78
C MET A 49 -54.15 -5.28 -44.25
N LYS A 50 -55.33 -4.95 -43.71
CA LYS A 50 -55.62 -3.65 -43.08
C LYS A 50 -55.76 -3.78 -41.57
N CYS A 51 -55.27 -2.80 -40.82
CA CYS A 51 -55.58 -2.69 -39.40
C CYS A 51 -56.98 -2.08 -39.23
N ASP A 52 -57.88 -2.76 -38.52
CA ASP A 52 -59.26 -2.31 -38.29
C ASP A 52 -59.33 -1.09 -37.35
N ILE A 53 -58.30 -0.87 -36.54
CA ILE A 53 -58.27 0.18 -35.51
C ILE A 53 -57.81 1.53 -36.11
N CYS A 54 -56.90 1.50 -37.09
CA CYS A 54 -56.36 2.73 -37.69
C CYS A 54 -56.45 2.79 -39.23
N GLY A 55 -57.06 1.79 -39.87
CA GLY A 55 -57.30 1.75 -41.31
C GLY A 55 -56.06 1.67 -42.20
N LYS A 56 -54.88 1.38 -41.64
CA LYS A 56 -53.63 1.30 -42.42
C LYS A 56 -53.56 -0.02 -43.19
N LEU A 57 -53.26 0.07 -44.48
CA LEU A 57 -53.03 -1.06 -45.37
C LEU A 57 -51.55 -1.46 -45.42
N PHE A 58 -51.30 -2.76 -45.29
CA PHE A 58 -50.00 -3.42 -45.23
C PHE A 58 -49.86 -4.42 -46.37
N LYS A 59 -48.66 -4.49 -46.94
CA LYS A 59 -48.35 -5.34 -48.10
C LYS A 59 -47.83 -6.73 -47.73
N SER A 60 -47.35 -6.89 -46.50
CA SER A 60 -46.77 -8.15 -46.02
C SER A 60 -47.06 -8.36 -44.54
N ASN A 61 -47.03 -9.62 -44.11
CA ASN A 61 -47.24 -10.00 -42.70
C ASN A 61 -46.19 -9.36 -41.76
N LEU A 62 -44.97 -9.11 -42.24
CA LEU A 62 -43.91 -8.40 -41.50
C LEU A 62 -44.26 -6.94 -41.17
N GLU A 63 -44.97 -6.25 -42.07
CA GLU A 63 -45.42 -4.87 -41.80
C GLU A 63 -46.54 -4.83 -40.76
N VAL A 64 -47.38 -5.87 -40.72
CA VAL A 64 -48.45 -6.06 -39.74
C VAL A 64 -47.86 -6.26 -38.34
N GLU A 65 -46.87 -7.14 -38.20
CA GLU A 65 -46.15 -7.36 -36.94
C GLU A 65 -45.43 -6.10 -36.44
N PHE A 66 -44.79 -5.34 -37.34
CA PHE A 66 -44.16 -4.07 -36.98
C PHE A 66 -45.18 -3.02 -36.51
N HIS A 67 -46.35 -2.97 -37.16
CA HIS A 67 -47.42 -2.07 -36.77
C HIS A 67 -48.05 -2.50 -35.44
N ALA A 68 -48.23 -3.79 -35.19
CA ALA A 68 -48.72 -4.33 -33.93
C ALA A 68 -47.76 -3.99 -32.77
N THR A 69 -46.45 -4.24 -32.93
CA THR A 69 -45.44 -3.96 -31.89
C THR A 69 -45.25 -2.47 -31.60
N LYS A 70 -45.35 -1.61 -32.62
CA LYS A 70 -45.15 -0.16 -32.45
C LYS A 70 -46.41 0.58 -32.00
N SER A 71 -47.59 0.12 -32.42
CA SER A 71 -48.86 0.81 -32.22
C SER A 71 -49.77 0.12 -31.19
N GLY A 72 -49.48 -1.13 -30.83
CA GLY A 72 -50.33 -1.95 -29.95
C GLY A 72 -51.67 -2.33 -30.58
N HIS A 73 -51.75 -2.40 -31.90
CA HIS A 73 -52.98 -2.74 -32.61
C HIS A 73 -52.92 -4.18 -33.10
N ASP A 74 -53.85 -5.03 -32.64
CA ASP A 74 -53.79 -6.47 -32.88
C ASP A 74 -54.92 -7.00 -33.79
N ARG A 75 -55.78 -6.10 -34.27
CA ARG A 75 -56.94 -6.45 -35.10
C ARG A 75 -56.71 -6.06 -36.55
N PHE A 76 -56.54 -7.08 -37.40
CA PHE A 76 -56.28 -6.94 -38.83
C PHE A 76 -57.29 -7.73 -39.66
N SER A 77 -57.75 -7.16 -40.76
CA SER A 77 -58.63 -7.81 -41.73
C SER A 77 -57.99 -7.84 -43.12
N GLU A 78 -58.28 -8.87 -43.90
CA GLU A 78 -57.78 -8.99 -45.28
C GLU A 78 -58.55 -8.01 -46.20
N SER A 79 -57.83 -7.23 -47.00
CA SER A 79 -58.40 -6.20 -47.88
C SER A 79 -57.87 -6.37 -49.31
N THR A 80 -58.73 -6.26 -50.31
CA THR A 80 -58.40 -6.41 -51.74
C THR A 80 -57.82 -5.14 -52.38
N GLU A 81 -57.55 -4.10 -51.59
CA GLU A 81 -57.04 -2.81 -52.07
C GLU A 81 -55.51 -2.83 -52.19
N GLU A 82 -55.01 -3.06 -53.40
CA GLU A 82 -53.59 -2.96 -53.70
C GLU A 82 -53.09 -1.52 -53.52
N LYS A 83 -52.24 -1.32 -52.52
CA LYS A 83 -51.63 -0.02 -52.21
C LYS A 83 -50.74 0.43 -53.37
N LYS A 84 -51.22 1.45 -54.12
CA LYS A 84 -50.59 2.03 -55.32
C LYS A 84 -49.06 2.11 -55.15
N PRO A 85 -48.27 1.49 -56.05
CA PRO A 85 -46.82 1.52 -55.95
C PRO A 85 -46.35 2.99 -56.04
N LEU A 86 -45.56 3.41 -55.06
CA LEU A 86 -44.91 4.72 -55.04
C LEU A 86 -44.20 4.97 -56.38
N THR A 87 -44.33 6.16 -56.94
CA THR A 87 -43.70 6.52 -58.22
C THR A 87 -42.18 6.42 -58.12
N GLU A 88 -41.50 6.15 -59.23
CA GLU A 88 -40.05 5.93 -59.22
C GLU A 88 -39.25 7.13 -58.68
N GLU A 89 -39.79 8.34 -58.84
CA GLU A 89 -39.18 9.57 -58.33
C GLU A 89 -39.29 9.71 -56.81
N GLU A 90 -40.46 9.41 -56.24
CA GLU A 90 -40.67 9.45 -54.79
C GLU A 90 -39.81 8.39 -54.06
N LYS A 91 -39.62 7.21 -54.67
CA LYS A 91 -38.71 6.19 -54.14
C LYS A 91 -37.25 6.65 -54.16
N LYS A 92 -36.81 7.30 -55.24
CA LYS A 92 -35.44 7.83 -55.35
C LYS A 92 -35.19 8.92 -54.32
N GLU A 93 -36.15 9.81 -54.09
CA GLU A 93 -36.01 10.86 -53.08
C GLU A 93 -36.01 10.29 -51.65
N GLN A 94 -36.88 9.33 -51.34
CA GLN A 94 -36.85 8.65 -50.04
C GLN A 94 -35.52 7.93 -49.78
N LEU A 95 -34.94 7.28 -50.81
CA LEU A 95 -33.62 6.67 -50.72
C LEU A 95 -32.51 7.72 -50.51
N ARG A 96 -32.58 8.88 -51.16
CA ARG A 96 -31.65 9.99 -50.92
C ARG A 96 -31.72 10.50 -49.47
N ILE A 97 -32.93 10.75 -48.97
CA ILE A 97 -33.13 11.21 -47.59
C ILE A 97 -32.63 10.17 -46.58
N LEU A 98 -32.88 8.87 -46.85
CA LEU A 98 -32.46 7.78 -45.96
C LEU A 98 -30.94 7.64 -45.95
N THR A 99 -30.29 7.68 -47.12
CA THR A 99 -28.82 7.60 -47.23
C THR A 99 -28.14 8.81 -46.58
N GLU A 100 -28.70 10.01 -46.73
CA GLU A 100 -28.18 11.21 -46.07
C GLU A 100 -28.32 11.13 -44.54
N LYS A 101 -29.47 10.68 -44.02
CA LYS A 101 -29.65 10.44 -42.57
C LYS A 101 -28.68 9.40 -42.03
N LEU A 102 -28.44 8.30 -42.75
CA LEU A 102 -27.47 7.29 -42.35
C LEU A 102 -26.04 7.85 -42.35
N LYS A 103 -25.67 8.63 -43.37
CA LYS A 103 -24.37 9.30 -43.43
C LYS A 103 -24.17 10.28 -42.27
N GLN A 104 -25.18 11.08 -41.94
CA GLN A 104 -25.15 11.99 -40.79
C GLN A 104 -25.02 11.22 -39.45
N LYS A 105 -25.78 10.13 -39.27
CA LYS A 105 -25.70 9.29 -38.07
C LYS A 105 -24.32 8.63 -37.93
N ASN A 106 -23.76 8.15 -39.04
CA ASN A 106 -22.42 7.56 -39.07
C ASN A 106 -21.35 8.59 -38.72
N LYS A 107 -21.39 9.79 -39.32
CA LYS A 107 -20.45 10.87 -39.02
C LYS A 107 -20.52 11.30 -37.55
N LYS A 108 -21.74 11.44 -36.99
CA LYS A 108 -21.93 11.77 -35.57
C LYS A 108 -21.35 10.69 -34.64
N ARG A 109 -21.55 9.41 -34.98
CA ARG A 109 -20.99 8.28 -34.24
C ARG A 109 -19.46 8.25 -34.31
N GLU A 110 -18.89 8.44 -35.49
CA GLU A 110 -17.43 8.50 -35.69
C GLU A 110 -16.80 9.68 -34.91
N GLU A 111 -17.42 10.87 -34.95
CA GLU A 111 -16.97 12.01 -34.16
C GLU A 111 -17.04 11.76 -32.65
N GLN A 112 -18.08 11.07 -32.18
CA GLN A 112 -18.23 10.70 -30.78
C GLN A 112 -17.17 9.67 -30.37
N GLU A 113 -16.99 8.61 -31.16
CA GLU A 113 -15.97 7.58 -30.92
C GLU A 113 -14.56 8.18 -30.91
N LYS A 114 -14.27 9.14 -31.80
CA LYS A 114 -13.01 9.88 -31.82
C LYS A 114 -12.82 10.72 -30.56
N LYS A 115 -13.86 11.42 -30.08
CA LYS A 115 -13.81 12.19 -28.82
C LYS A 115 -13.59 11.26 -27.63
N ASP A 116 -14.29 10.14 -27.58
CA ASP A 116 -14.17 9.16 -26.51
C ASP A 116 -12.79 8.49 -26.51
N ALA A 117 -12.24 8.18 -27.68
CA ALA A 117 -10.87 7.68 -27.81
C ALA A 117 -9.84 8.71 -27.33
N GLN A 118 -9.99 9.99 -27.72
CA GLN A 118 -9.13 11.07 -27.22
C GLN A 118 -9.27 11.29 -25.71
N ALA A 119 -10.47 11.16 -25.15
CA ALA A 119 -10.72 11.27 -23.72
C ALA A 119 -10.07 10.12 -22.95
N ARG A 120 -10.17 8.88 -23.46
CA ARG A 120 -9.50 7.70 -22.89
C ARG A 120 -7.98 7.89 -22.87
N GLU A 121 -7.38 8.33 -23.98
CA GLU A 121 -5.93 8.55 -24.04
C GLU A 121 -5.49 9.71 -23.14
N LYS A 122 -6.23 10.82 -23.10
CA LYS A 122 -5.97 11.92 -22.16
C LYS A 122 -6.05 11.44 -20.71
N ASN A 123 -7.01 10.59 -20.37
CA ASN A 123 -7.15 10.06 -19.02
C ASN A 123 -5.98 9.13 -18.66
N ARG A 124 -5.54 8.28 -19.59
CA ARG A 124 -4.34 7.44 -19.41
C ARG A 124 -3.11 8.27 -19.09
N ILE A 125 -2.87 9.33 -19.86
CA ILE A 125 -1.73 10.24 -19.66
C ILE A 125 -1.86 11.00 -18.32
N LYS A 126 -3.06 11.50 -18.00
CA LYS A 126 -3.31 12.21 -16.74
C LYS A 126 -3.08 11.31 -15.54
N SER A 127 -3.64 10.10 -15.54
CA SER A 127 -3.48 9.12 -14.47
C SER A 127 -2.00 8.76 -14.24
N GLY A 128 -1.23 8.52 -15.30
CA GLY A 128 0.21 8.26 -15.18
C GLY A 128 1.00 9.44 -14.59
N LYS A 129 0.67 10.67 -15.02
CA LYS A 129 1.26 11.89 -14.46
C LYS A 129 0.86 12.10 -13.00
N GLU A 130 -0.41 11.89 -12.66
CA GLU A 130 -0.94 12.01 -11.30
C GLU A 130 -0.30 11.01 -10.36
N MET A 131 -0.13 9.74 -10.76
CA MET A 131 0.57 8.73 -9.96
C MET A 131 2.02 9.15 -9.68
N THR A 132 2.73 9.63 -10.71
CA THR A 132 4.12 10.09 -10.55
C THR A 132 4.19 11.33 -9.65
N GLN A 133 3.28 12.28 -9.81
CA GLN A 133 3.21 13.48 -8.97
C GLN A 133 2.82 13.16 -7.53
N ALA A 134 1.90 12.22 -7.31
CA ALA A 134 1.50 11.76 -5.99
C ALA A 134 2.67 11.12 -5.25
N ARG A 135 3.46 10.28 -5.93
CA ARG A 135 4.68 9.69 -5.37
C ARG A 135 5.70 10.76 -4.97
N ARG A 136 5.98 11.73 -5.86
CA ARG A 136 6.89 12.85 -5.54
C ARG A 136 6.41 13.67 -4.34
N LYS A 137 5.12 14.03 -4.31
CA LYS A 137 4.52 14.75 -3.18
C LYS A 137 4.63 13.97 -1.86
N LEU A 138 4.45 12.65 -1.90
CA LEU A 138 4.61 11.79 -0.72
C LEU A 138 6.07 11.80 -0.23
N GLU A 139 7.03 11.67 -1.14
CA GLU A 139 8.47 11.73 -0.82
C GLU A 139 8.87 13.10 -0.24
N ASP A 140 8.40 14.19 -0.83
CA ASP A 140 8.62 15.56 -0.33
C ASP A 140 8.02 15.77 1.07
N LEU A 141 6.81 15.26 1.31
CA LEU A 141 6.17 15.34 2.63
C LEU A 141 6.94 14.54 3.68
N LYS A 142 7.45 13.35 3.33
CA LYS A 142 8.30 12.54 4.23
C LYS A 142 9.59 13.28 4.55
N MET A 143 10.27 13.83 3.54
CA MET A 143 11.49 14.61 3.75
C MET A 143 11.23 15.85 4.62
N LYS A 144 10.14 16.58 4.36
CA LYS A 144 9.74 17.75 5.15
C LYS A 144 9.46 17.40 6.61
N LYS A 145 8.78 16.28 6.88
CA LYS A 145 8.54 15.79 8.25
C LYS A 145 9.86 15.49 8.96
N LEU A 146 10.75 14.74 8.32
CA LEU A 146 12.07 14.41 8.88
C LEU A 146 12.89 15.68 9.21
N LEU A 147 12.87 16.68 8.33
CA LEU A 147 13.55 17.95 8.57
C LEU A 147 12.93 18.74 9.74
N ASN A 148 11.60 18.70 9.88
CA ASN A 148 10.91 19.35 10.98
C ASN A 148 11.22 18.65 12.32
N GLU A 149 11.15 17.32 12.37
CA GLU A 149 11.51 16.53 13.54
C GLU A 149 12.95 16.80 13.99
N ARG A 150 13.91 16.78 13.06
CA ARG A 150 15.30 17.12 13.35
C ARG A 150 15.46 18.56 13.87
N LYS A 151 14.67 19.51 13.40
CA LYS A 151 14.70 20.89 13.92
C LYS A 151 14.12 20.97 15.32
N ARG A 152 12.98 20.30 15.55
CA ARG A 152 12.32 20.25 16.85
C ARG A 152 13.21 19.59 17.91
N GLU A 153 13.82 18.45 17.59
CA GLU A 153 14.77 17.76 18.48
C GLU A 153 15.96 18.65 18.83
N LYS A 154 16.52 19.38 17.85
CA LYS A 154 17.61 20.35 18.09
C LYS A 154 17.17 21.51 18.99
N GLU A 155 15.94 21.98 18.85
CA GLU A 155 15.39 23.05 19.68
C GLU A 155 15.13 22.55 21.10
N GLU A 156 14.55 21.37 21.25
CA GLU A 156 14.32 20.71 22.54
C GLU A 156 15.64 20.39 23.27
N GLU A 157 16.66 19.91 22.55
CA GLU A 157 18.00 19.67 23.09
C GLU A 157 18.66 20.97 23.57
N LYS A 158 18.54 22.06 22.79
CA LYS A 158 19.03 23.38 23.20
C LYS A 158 18.32 23.89 24.45
N LEU A 159 16.99 23.75 24.52
CA LEU A 159 16.21 24.14 25.69
C LEU A 159 16.55 23.29 26.92
N ALA A 160 16.75 21.98 26.75
CA ALA A 160 17.19 21.08 27.81
C ALA A 160 18.59 21.46 28.31
N TRP A 161 19.53 21.75 27.39
CA TRP A 161 20.86 22.21 27.73
C TRP A 161 20.83 23.54 28.50
N GLN A 162 19.99 24.50 28.07
CA GLN A 162 19.80 25.76 28.79
C GLN A 162 19.24 25.53 30.21
N ARG A 163 18.24 24.66 30.36
CA ARG A 163 17.67 24.31 31.67
C ARG A 163 18.71 23.69 32.60
N VAL A 164 19.54 22.77 32.10
CA VAL A 164 20.62 22.15 32.89
C VAL A 164 21.66 23.19 33.28
N LYS A 165 22.01 24.11 32.37
CA LYS A 165 22.95 25.19 32.66
C LYS A 165 22.44 26.10 33.77
N GLU A 166 21.16 26.48 33.74
CA GLU A 166 20.51 27.27 34.79
C GLU A 166 20.47 26.52 36.13
N GLN A 167 20.18 25.22 36.13
CA GLN A 167 20.24 24.39 37.34
C GLN A 167 21.66 24.34 37.95
N ILE A 168 22.70 24.22 37.13
CA ILE A 168 24.08 24.24 37.62
C ILE A 168 24.44 25.62 38.18
N GLU A 169 24.01 26.70 37.54
CA GLU A 169 24.29 28.06 37.99
C GLU A 169 23.60 28.37 39.32
N THR A 170 22.33 27.99 39.46
CA THR A 170 21.57 28.14 40.71
C THR A 170 22.18 27.30 41.85
N ASP A 171 22.55 26.04 41.61
CA ASP A 171 23.22 25.20 42.63
C ASP A 171 24.61 25.75 42.99
N LYS A 172 25.37 26.23 42.01
CA LYS A 172 26.68 26.85 42.24
C LYS A 172 26.56 28.15 43.05
N ALA A 173 25.56 28.98 42.76
CA ALA A 173 25.26 30.18 43.52
C ALA A 173 24.83 29.84 44.95
N ALA A 174 23.96 28.85 45.13
CA ALA A 174 23.53 28.38 46.45
C ALA A 174 24.70 27.82 47.28
N ARG A 175 25.61 27.06 46.66
CA ARG A 175 26.83 26.57 47.33
C ARG A 175 27.78 27.70 47.72
N ARG A 176 27.97 28.70 46.85
CA ARG A 176 28.76 29.90 47.19
C ARG A 176 28.14 30.65 48.37
N ALA A 177 26.84 30.93 48.33
CA ALA A 177 26.15 31.61 49.42
C ALA A 177 26.23 30.83 50.76
N LYS A 178 26.10 29.50 50.72
CA LYS A 178 26.28 28.64 51.92
C LYS A 178 27.73 28.66 52.43
N ALA A 179 28.72 28.59 51.54
CA ALA A 179 30.13 28.65 51.91
C ALA A 179 30.50 30.02 52.51
N ASP A 180 29.99 31.12 51.93
CA ASP A 180 30.20 32.47 52.43
C ASP A 180 29.51 32.67 53.80
N ALA A 181 28.31 32.11 53.99
CA ALA A 181 27.63 32.11 55.29
C ALA A 181 28.39 31.28 56.35
N GLN A 182 28.92 30.10 55.99
CA GLN A 182 29.74 29.28 56.89
C GLN A 182 31.09 29.95 57.22
N LYS A 183 31.70 30.65 56.26
CA LYS A 183 32.94 31.40 56.47
C LYS A 183 32.72 32.62 57.36
N ALA A 184 31.57 33.29 57.26
CA ALA A 184 31.19 34.38 58.17
C ALA A 184 30.93 33.89 59.61
N LEU A 185 30.47 32.65 59.78
CA LEU A 185 30.25 32.02 61.10
C LEU A 185 31.52 31.41 61.72
N ALA A 186 32.59 31.23 60.94
CA ALA A 186 33.86 30.62 61.38
C ALA A 186 34.97 31.62 61.76
N ALA A 187 34.65 32.92 61.92
CA ALA A 187 35.60 33.96 62.33
C ALA A 187 35.86 34.01 63.86
N SER A 188 35.74 32.88 64.57
CA SER A 188 36.12 32.71 65.98
C SER A 188 37.22 31.65 66.10
N PRO A 189 38.30 31.87 66.88
CA PRO A 189 39.48 31.00 66.83
C PRO A 189 39.33 29.81 67.77
N SER A 190 39.37 28.57 67.25
CA SER A 190 39.80 27.41 68.03
C SER A 190 40.13 26.15 67.22
N THR A 191 41.39 25.74 67.40
CA THR A 191 41.98 24.38 67.46
C THR A 191 41.90 23.39 66.27
N PRO A 192 43.04 22.81 65.86
CA PRO A 192 43.11 21.79 64.82
C PRO A 192 42.86 20.39 65.40
N SER A 193 41.82 19.70 64.94
CA SER A 193 41.69 18.25 65.12
C SER A 193 41.99 17.54 63.82
N SER A 194 43.16 16.92 63.78
CA SER A 194 43.53 15.89 62.81
C SER A 194 42.75 14.61 63.09
N SER A 195 42.07 14.08 62.07
CA SER A 195 41.85 12.64 61.92
C SER A 195 41.50 12.33 60.47
N THR A 196 42.54 12.24 59.64
CA THR A 196 42.46 11.61 58.33
C THR A 196 42.39 10.09 58.52
N SER A 197 41.18 9.55 58.72
CA SER A 197 40.97 8.12 58.48
C SER A 197 40.99 7.89 56.97
N THR A 198 42.05 7.24 56.49
CA THR A 198 42.07 6.69 55.14
C THR A 198 41.06 5.56 55.08
N TYR A 199 39.82 5.86 54.69
CA TYR A 199 38.86 4.85 54.28
C TYR A 199 39.45 4.12 53.07
N ARG A 200 40.00 2.93 53.28
CA ARG A 200 40.24 1.97 52.21
C ARG A 200 38.86 1.63 51.64
N LYS A 201 38.50 2.22 50.50
CA LYS A 201 37.32 1.77 49.75
C LYS A 201 37.55 0.31 49.37
N GLU A 202 36.80 -0.60 49.99
CA GLU A 202 36.70 -1.97 49.53
C GLU A 202 35.94 -1.96 48.21
N TYR A 203 36.64 -2.18 47.11
CA TYR A 203 36.02 -2.33 45.80
C TYR A 203 35.53 -3.77 45.69
N ASN A 204 34.22 -3.94 45.68
CA ASN A 204 33.56 -5.25 45.54
C ASN A 204 33.35 -5.66 44.09
N ASP A 205 33.64 -4.77 43.14
CA ASP A 205 33.41 -4.99 41.71
C ASP A 205 34.73 -5.01 40.93
N THR A 206 34.85 -5.97 40.01
CA THR A 206 35.94 -6.14 39.07
C THR A 206 35.42 -5.94 37.65
N LYS A 207 35.87 -4.88 36.97
CA LYS A 207 35.48 -4.60 35.58
C LYS A 207 36.46 -5.26 34.63
N LEU A 208 35.96 -6.18 33.81
CA LEU A 208 36.74 -6.93 32.84
C LEU A 208 36.44 -6.46 31.42
N GLN A 209 37.49 -6.25 30.63
CA GLN A 209 37.41 -6.05 29.18
C GLN A 209 37.92 -7.31 28.49
N ILE A 210 37.02 -8.02 27.82
CA ILE A 210 37.28 -9.28 27.13
C ILE A 210 37.43 -8.98 25.65
N ARG A 211 38.54 -9.42 25.05
CA ARG A 211 38.78 -9.28 23.60
C ARG A 211 38.37 -10.58 22.91
N LEU A 212 37.44 -10.50 21.97
CA LEU A 212 36.97 -11.62 21.16
C LEU A 212 37.91 -11.87 19.97
N THR A 213 37.80 -13.04 19.36
CA THR A 213 38.61 -13.45 18.19
C THR A 213 38.34 -12.62 16.94
N ASN A 214 37.16 -11.99 16.86
CA ASN A 214 36.76 -11.08 15.79
C ASN A 214 37.26 -9.63 15.99
N GLY A 215 38.02 -9.36 17.06
CA GLY A 215 38.56 -8.03 17.40
C GLY A 215 37.60 -7.11 18.15
N GLN A 216 36.34 -7.51 18.36
CA GLN A 216 35.40 -6.77 19.22
C GLN A 216 35.74 -6.98 20.70
N THR A 217 35.30 -6.06 21.56
CA THR A 217 35.55 -6.15 23.00
C THR A 217 34.26 -6.10 23.79
N LEU A 218 34.03 -7.11 24.64
CA LEU A 218 32.95 -7.13 25.61
C LEU A 218 33.45 -6.51 26.92
N THR A 219 32.66 -5.66 27.55
CA THR A 219 33.00 -5.03 28.82
C THR A 219 31.90 -5.31 29.82
N GLN A 220 32.25 -5.96 30.93
CA GLN A 220 31.29 -6.32 31.97
C GLN A 220 31.92 -6.15 33.36
N SER A 221 31.09 -5.72 34.32
CA SER A 221 31.47 -5.68 35.73
C SER A 221 30.97 -6.95 36.42
N PHE A 222 31.85 -7.60 37.15
CA PHE A 222 31.61 -8.82 37.92
C PHE A 222 31.93 -8.58 39.40
N GLY A 223 31.37 -9.41 40.29
CA GLY A 223 31.75 -9.35 41.70
C GLY A 223 33.17 -9.86 41.92
N ASN A 224 33.93 -9.28 42.85
CA ASN A 224 35.29 -9.72 43.18
C ASN A 224 35.36 -11.17 43.72
N LYS A 225 34.28 -11.67 44.34
CA LYS A 225 34.14 -13.04 44.84
C LYS A 225 33.48 -13.99 43.83
N GLU A 226 33.12 -13.49 42.65
CA GLU A 226 32.49 -14.29 41.59
C GLU A 226 33.52 -15.22 40.96
N LYS A 227 33.09 -16.40 40.49
CA LYS A 227 33.99 -17.39 39.88
C LYS A 227 34.32 -17.00 38.44
N LEU A 228 35.52 -17.35 37.98
CA LEU A 228 35.91 -17.13 36.57
C LEU A 228 35.00 -17.88 35.58
N SER A 229 34.38 -18.99 35.99
CA SER A 229 33.36 -19.69 35.21
C SER A 229 32.16 -18.81 34.82
N ALA A 230 31.77 -17.85 35.65
CA ALA A 230 30.70 -16.90 35.33
C ALA A 230 31.08 -15.98 34.16
N VAL A 231 32.36 -15.58 34.09
CA VAL A 231 32.91 -14.81 32.97
C VAL A 231 32.89 -15.65 31.69
N ARG A 232 33.24 -16.94 31.77
CA ARG A 232 33.17 -17.87 30.62
C ARG A 232 31.74 -18.00 30.10
N LEU A 233 30.76 -18.17 30.98
CA LEU A 233 29.34 -18.24 30.61
C LEU A 233 28.85 -16.93 29.99
N PHE A 234 29.25 -15.78 30.54
CA PHE A 234 28.91 -14.47 29.98
C PHE A 234 29.42 -14.32 28.54
N ILE A 235 30.64 -14.78 28.27
CA ILE A 235 31.21 -14.78 26.92
C ILE A 235 30.42 -15.72 26.01
N GLU A 236 30.08 -16.92 26.46
CA GLU A 236 29.33 -17.88 25.65
C GLU A 236 27.95 -17.36 25.22
N ILE A 237 27.29 -16.57 26.08
CA ILE A 237 25.98 -15.95 25.80
C ILE A 237 26.12 -14.70 24.91
N ASN A 238 27.13 -13.86 25.15
CA ASN A 238 27.26 -12.54 24.51
C ASN A 238 28.28 -12.49 23.37
N ARG A 239 28.88 -13.63 23.01
CA ARG A 239 29.85 -13.69 21.92
C ARG A 239 29.18 -13.42 20.58
N THR A 240 29.88 -12.62 19.78
CA THR A 240 29.53 -12.30 18.38
C THR A 240 30.47 -13.01 17.39
N ASP A 241 31.36 -13.87 17.87
CA ASP A 241 32.31 -14.64 17.07
C ASP A 241 31.77 -16.04 16.69
N ALA A 242 32.55 -16.79 15.90
CA ALA A 242 32.14 -18.09 15.41
C ALA A 242 31.98 -19.09 16.58
N PRO A 243 30.91 -19.91 16.59
CA PRO A 243 30.70 -20.87 17.65
C PRO A 243 31.78 -21.95 17.63
N GLY A 244 32.64 -21.95 18.66
CA GLY A 244 33.69 -22.94 18.84
C GLY A 244 34.23 -22.95 20.28
N PRO A 245 35.10 -23.92 20.61
CA PRO A 245 35.81 -23.94 21.89
C PRO A 245 36.77 -22.75 21.97
N PHE A 246 36.80 -22.05 23.10
CA PHE A 246 37.70 -20.93 23.36
C PHE A 246 38.40 -21.10 24.72
N SER A 247 39.55 -20.46 24.88
CA SER A 247 40.33 -20.42 26.13
C SER A 247 40.58 -18.97 26.53
N LEU A 248 40.54 -18.67 27.83
CA LEU A 248 40.76 -17.33 28.37
C LEU A 248 42.23 -17.12 28.72
N MET A 249 42.74 -15.92 28.41
CA MET A 249 44.10 -15.51 28.72
C MET A 249 44.14 -14.08 29.24
N THR A 250 44.96 -13.80 30.25
CA THR A 250 45.26 -12.44 30.73
C THR A 250 46.35 -11.75 29.89
N ASN A 251 46.33 -10.42 29.83
CA ASN A 251 47.32 -9.66 29.06
C ASN A 251 48.66 -9.49 29.82
N PHE A 252 48.61 -9.27 31.14
CA PHE A 252 49.79 -9.14 31.99
C PHE A 252 49.48 -9.47 33.46
N PRO A 253 50.26 -10.36 34.13
CA PRO A 253 51.15 -11.35 33.52
C PRO A 253 50.34 -12.31 32.64
N LYS A 254 50.93 -12.78 31.53
CA LYS A 254 50.24 -13.70 30.61
C LYS A 254 50.01 -15.04 31.30
N LYS A 255 48.76 -15.34 31.66
CA LYS A 255 48.30 -16.62 32.20
C LYS A 255 47.18 -17.14 31.30
N ILE A 256 47.30 -18.41 30.91
CA ILE A 256 46.24 -19.13 30.18
C ILE A 256 45.46 -19.93 31.22
N PHE A 257 44.15 -19.75 31.27
CA PHE A 257 43.31 -20.41 32.26
C PHE A 257 42.90 -21.82 31.81
N MET A 258 43.08 -22.79 32.71
CA MET A 258 42.66 -24.19 32.55
C MET A 258 41.34 -24.47 33.28
N GLU A 259 40.84 -25.71 33.22
CA GLU A 259 39.53 -26.04 33.79
C GLU A 259 39.47 -25.80 35.31
N GLU A 260 40.59 -26.04 35.99
CA GLU A 260 40.75 -25.85 37.43
C GLU A 260 40.74 -24.37 37.84
N ASP A 261 41.21 -23.47 36.97
CA ASP A 261 41.21 -22.03 37.23
C ASP A 261 39.79 -21.42 37.15
N TYR A 262 38.85 -22.06 36.46
CA TYR A 262 37.48 -21.54 36.34
C TYR A 262 36.69 -21.59 37.65
N GLU A 263 37.12 -22.40 38.62
CA GLU A 263 36.50 -22.48 39.94
C GLU A 263 36.99 -21.40 40.90
N ALA A 264 38.14 -20.77 40.59
CA ALA A 264 38.72 -19.74 41.44
C ALA A 264 37.95 -18.41 41.34
N PRO A 265 37.84 -17.66 42.45
CA PRO A 265 37.19 -16.36 42.47
C PRO A 265 38.06 -15.28 41.80
N LEU A 266 37.43 -14.26 41.21
CA LEU A 266 38.12 -13.21 40.45
C LEU A 266 39.17 -12.43 41.26
N ASN A 267 39.05 -12.37 42.59
CA ASN A 267 40.03 -11.74 43.47
C ASN A 267 41.31 -12.57 43.71
N ALA A 268 41.32 -13.84 43.33
CA ALA A 268 42.44 -14.76 43.54
C ALA A 268 43.26 -15.05 42.26
N LEU A 269 42.88 -14.42 41.14
CA LEU A 269 43.41 -14.69 39.79
C LEU A 269 44.51 -13.70 39.34
#